data_AF-A0A8K0T896-F1
#
_entry.id   AF-A0A8K0T896-F1
#
_cell.length_a   1.000
_cell.length_b   1.000
_cell.length_c   1.000
_cell.angle_alpha   90.00
_cell.angle_beta   90.00
_cell.angle_gamma   90.00
#
_symmetry.space_group_name_H-M   'P 1'
#
loop_
_entity.id
_entity.type
_entity.pdbx_description
1 polymer ?
#
loop_
_entity_poly.entity_id
_entity_poly.type
_entity_poly.pdbx_seq_one_letter_code
_entity_poly.pdbx_strand_id
1 'polypeptide(L)'
;MASLDNQMALAPKTLLDIYERRRTTISFIELPMLYPVNSTIYTWENSHLRAFLISDLSGMDRISAGSLIKFDPLVLHVWGVDHDGMSFVKRHRALEIKQFFGEVKIDRLQYTPAGYLPDEHVYRRRLVCRGRRYWELGDGTHHLQYQREGTVQRVIVDMGQRDVLSANPDDVDIRLPPLHHNNLKPLMAVTCNPKVLAYLLSDNKYREVDVTGLHATVFQEDPLCDLILSSTNRVALESALSIFRHPPHSTVHRSAPGPTIVLLHGGPGVGKTTTARSSAEHLRLPLLEVSTGDIERQGKGSQEAFHQLLANANRWGAVLSLEDAHMLFPDHKVDFEERHYSALLMIEALEAHSGLLFLVTDRIGIFFECPTHSSQYCDPTAQIRWRVSVEAFS
;
A
#
# COMPACT_ATOMS: atom_id res chain seq x y z
N MET A 1 43.83 -40.42 -2.07
CA MET A 1 44.26 -39.00 -2.14
C MET A 1 45.09 -38.75 -3.42
N ALA A 2 44.56 -39.11 -4.60
CA ALA A 2 45.24 -38.87 -5.88
C ALA A 2 44.27 -38.55 -7.05
N SER A 3 42.98 -38.32 -6.77
CA SER A 3 41.99 -37.95 -7.79
C SER A 3 41.29 -36.60 -7.54
N LEU A 4 41.60 -35.90 -6.44
CA LEU A 4 41.14 -34.54 -6.18
C LEU A 4 42.15 -33.49 -6.66
N ASP A 5 43.44 -33.79 -6.58
CA ASP A 5 44.51 -32.82 -6.91
C ASP A 5 44.55 -32.46 -8.40
N ASN A 6 44.07 -33.34 -9.28
CA ASN A 6 44.02 -33.07 -10.72
C ASN A 6 42.82 -32.20 -11.15
N GLN A 7 41.81 -32.01 -10.29
CA GLN A 7 40.69 -31.09 -10.57
C GLN A 7 40.95 -29.66 -10.04
N MET A 8 41.88 -29.49 -9.10
CA MET A 8 42.27 -28.18 -8.58
C MET A 8 43.28 -27.42 -9.47
N ALA A 9 43.99 -28.12 -10.36
CA ALA A 9 44.88 -27.49 -11.36
C ALA A 9 44.13 -26.76 -12.49
N LEU A 10 42.83 -27.04 -12.67
CA LEU A 10 41.95 -26.39 -13.66
C LEU A 10 41.21 -25.16 -13.11
N ALA A 11 41.20 -24.97 -11.78
CA ALA A 11 40.46 -23.89 -11.13
C ALA A 11 40.82 -22.48 -11.65
N PRO A 12 42.09 -22.12 -11.96
CA PRO A 12 42.43 -20.76 -12.41
C PRO A 12 41.87 -20.45 -13.80
N LYS A 13 41.93 -21.41 -14.73
CA LYS A 13 41.45 -21.21 -16.10
C LYS A 13 39.93 -21.19 -16.15
N THR A 14 39.28 -22.11 -15.44
CA THR A 14 37.82 -22.12 -15.32
C THR A 14 37.29 -20.84 -14.66
N LEU A 15 37.94 -20.37 -13.59
CA LEU A 15 37.62 -19.08 -12.97
C LEU A 15 37.84 -17.93 -13.95
N LEU A 16 38.96 -17.91 -14.67
CA LEU A 16 39.25 -16.85 -15.63
C LEU A 16 38.21 -16.81 -16.76
N ASP A 17 37.85 -17.96 -17.33
CA ASP A 17 36.83 -18.05 -18.38
C ASP A 17 35.44 -17.60 -17.88
N ILE A 18 35.14 -17.83 -16.60
CA ILE A 18 33.93 -17.33 -15.91
C ILE A 18 34.01 -15.81 -15.69
N TYR A 19 35.14 -15.29 -15.21
CA TYR A 19 35.36 -13.86 -14.97
C TYR A 19 35.34 -13.06 -16.28
N GLU A 20 35.92 -13.61 -17.33
CA GLU A 20 35.92 -13.04 -18.70
C GLU A 20 34.60 -13.30 -19.44
N ARG A 21 33.64 -14.01 -18.82
CA ARG A 21 32.30 -14.31 -19.38
C ARG A 21 32.34 -15.06 -20.71
N ARG A 22 33.38 -15.88 -20.91
CA ARG A 22 33.54 -16.71 -22.11
C ARG A 22 32.75 -18.01 -22.02
N ARG A 23 32.42 -18.45 -20.81
CA ARG A 23 31.72 -19.70 -20.56
C ARG A 23 30.21 -19.52 -20.69
N THR A 24 29.52 -20.39 -21.41
CA THR A 24 28.04 -20.33 -21.55
C THR A 24 27.32 -21.42 -20.78
N THR A 25 28.02 -22.48 -20.38
CA THR A 25 27.50 -23.66 -19.70
C THR A 25 28.29 -23.95 -18.42
N ILE A 26 27.67 -24.58 -17.44
CA ILE A 26 28.32 -24.91 -16.18
C ILE A 26 27.80 -26.22 -15.58
N SER A 27 28.66 -26.95 -14.87
CA SER A 27 28.28 -28.12 -14.07
C SER A 27 27.97 -27.73 -12.61
N PHE A 28 27.25 -28.60 -11.88
CA PHE A 28 26.85 -28.31 -10.50
C PHE A 28 28.04 -28.04 -9.55
N ILE A 29 29.14 -28.78 -9.70
CA ILE A 29 30.34 -28.66 -8.85
C ILE A 29 31.02 -27.30 -9.01
N GLU A 30 30.86 -26.67 -10.17
CA GLU A 30 31.49 -25.39 -10.50
C GLU A 30 30.60 -24.18 -10.15
N LEU A 31 29.33 -24.40 -9.76
CA LEU A 31 28.38 -23.32 -9.48
C LEU A 31 28.89 -22.26 -8.48
N PRO A 32 29.57 -22.59 -7.36
CA PRO A 32 30.05 -21.57 -6.43
C PRO A 32 30.95 -20.52 -7.08
N MET A 33 31.65 -20.89 -8.16
CA MET A 33 32.52 -19.99 -8.91
C MET A 33 31.75 -18.90 -9.67
N LEU A 34 30.44 -19.08 -9.93
CA LEU A 34 29.58 -18.08 -10.59
C LEU A 34 29.00 -17.04 -9.63
N TYR A 35 29.06 -17.28 -8.33
CA TYR A 35 28.30 -16.52 -7.33
C TYR A 35 29.22 -15.82 -6.32
N PRO A 36 30.13 -14.93 -6.75
CA PRO A 36 31.00 -14.22 -5.82
C PRO A 36 30.18 -13.36 -4.85
N VAL A 37 30.66 -13.23 -3.62
CA VAL A 37 30.05 -12.37 -2.60
C VAL A 37 29.98 -10.92 -3.08
N ASN A 38 28.91 -10.21 -2.71
CA ASN A 38 28.55 -8.86 -3.16
C ASN A 38 28.25 -8.73 -4.67
N SER A 39 28.07 -9.85 -5.39
CA SER A 39 27.55 -9.82 -6.76
C SER A 39 26.03 -9.82 -6.78
N THR A 40 25.47 -9.36 -7.91
CA THR A 40 24.03 -9.34 -8.13
C THR A 40 23.59 -10.62 -8.82
N ILE A 41 22.50 -11.21 -8.37
CA ILE A 41 21.78 -12.29 -9.06
C ILE A 41 20.41 -11.80 -9.48
N TYR A 42 19.85 -12.43 -10.50
CA TYR A 42 18.54 -12.13 -11.06
C TYR A 42 17.66 -13.37 -11.03
N THR A 43 16.38 -13.18 -10.70
CA THR A 43 15.40 -14.27 -10.73
C THR A 43 14.02 -13.75 -11.05
N TRP A 44 13.16 -14.60 -11.59
CA TRP A 44 11.78 -14.26 -11.92
C TRP A 44 10.85 -14.80 -10.84
N GLU A 45 10.21 -13.91 -10.09
CA GLU A 45 9.21 -14.24 -9.07
C GLU A 45 7.86 -13.63 -9.48
N ASN A 46 6.81 -14.46 -9.61
CA ASN A 46 5.46 -14.01 -9.98
C ASN A 46 5.41 -13.08 -11.20
N SER A 47 6.16 -13.42 -12.25
CA SER A 47 6.32 -12.62 -13.49
C SER A 47 7.09 -11.30 -13.35
N HIS A 48 7.69 -11.03 -12.18
CA HIS A 48 8.57 -9.88 -11.99
C HIS A 48 10.02 -10.30 -11.88
N LEU A 49 10.89 -9.60 -12.61
CA LEU A 49 12.32 -9.71 -12.39
C LEU A 49 12.68 -9.11 -11.02
N ARG A 50 13.29 -9.91 -10.17
CA ARG A 50 13.93 -9.49 -8.91
C ARG A 50 15.44 -9.62 -9.03
N ALA A 51 16.13 -8.79 -8.26
CA ALA A 51 17.56 -8.90 -8.07
C ALA A 51 17.89 -8.96 -6.58
N PHE A 52 18.93 -9.70 -6.25
CA PHE A 52 19.45 -9.80 -4.89
C PHE A 52 20.96 -9.66 -4.89
N LEU A 53 21.53 -9.31 -3.74
CA LEU A 53 22.97 -9.29 -3.53
C LEU A 53 23.39 -10.47 -2.68
N ILE A 54 24.43 -11.17 -3.11
CA ILE A 54 24.96 -12.32 -2.39
C ILE A 54 25.72 -11.84 -1.16
N SER A 55 25.37 -12.32 0.01
CA SER A 55 26.12 -12.13 1.25
C SER A 55 27.06 -13.30 1.54
N ASP A 56 26.63 -14.54 1.28
CA ASP A 56 27.43 -15.73 1.56
C ASP A 56 26.93 -16.94 0.75
N LEU A 57 27.72 -18.02 0.73
CA LEU A 57 27.37 -19.30 0.13
C LEU A 57 27.53 -20.41 1.17
N SER A 58 26.61 -21.39 1.18
CA SER A 58 26.76 -22.59 2.00
C SER A 58 26.22 -23.84 1.31
N GLY A 59 26.37 -25.00 1.95
CA GLY A 59 25.93 -26.28 1.42
C GLY A 59 26.97 -26.88 0.46
N MET A 60 26.50 -27.70 -0.49
CA MET A 60 27.35 -28.54 -1.34
C MET A 60 28.27 -29.51 -0.58
N ASP A 61 27.89 -29.89 0.62
CA ASP A 61 28.55 -30.96 1.36
C ASP A 61 28.30 -32.29 0.64
N ARG A 62 29.33 -33.15 0.59
CA ARG A 62 29.22 -34.46 -0.04
C ARG A 62 28.41 -35.39 0.85
N ILE A 63 27.27 -35.85 0.33
CA ILE A 63 26.45 -36.87 0.98
C ILE A 63 26.85 -38.24 0.44
N SER A 64 27.31 -39.12 1.33
CA SER A 64 27.67 -40.49 0.96
C SER A 64 26.40 -41.33 0.79
N ALA A 65 25.90 -41.46 -0.44
CA ALA A 65 24.73 -42.27 -0.78
C ALA A 65 25.05 -43.29 -1.89
N GLY A 66 25.70 -44.39 -1.54
CA GLY A 66 25.96 -45.50 -2.46
C GLY A 66 26.97 -45.18 -3.57
N SER A 67 26.71 -45.66 -4.80
CA SER A 67 27.62 -45.54 -5.95
C SER A 67 27.59 -44.18 -6.66
N LEU A 68 26.65 -43.30 -6.33
CA LEU A 68 26.49 -41.98 -6.95
C LEU A 68 26.92 -40.88 -5.98
N ILE A 69 27.75 -39.94 -6.47
CA ILE A 69 28.15 -38.76 -5.71
C ILE A 69 26.96 -37.80 -5.63
N LYS A 70 26.42 -37.63 -4.42
CA LYS A 70 25.36 -36.67 -4.13
C LYS A 70 25.92 -35.52 -3.31
N PHE A 71 25.43 -34.32 -3.58
CA PHE A 71 25.76 -33.12 -2.83
C PHE A 71 24.48 -32.56 -2.19
N ASP A 72 24.62 -31.93 -1.02
CA ASP A 72 23.58 -31.03 -0.52
C ASP A 72 23.36 -29.87 -1.51
N PRO A 73 22.16 -29.26 -1.55
CA PRO A 73 21.90 -28.09 -2.37
C PRO A 73 22.93 -26.98 -2.11
N LEU A 74 23.24 -26.22 -3.16
CA LEU A 74 23.96 -24.95 -2.98
C LEU A 74 22.96 -23.93 -2.44
N VAL A 75 23.28 -23.31 -1.31
CA VAL A 75 22.45 -22.26 -0.71
C VAL A 75 23.12 -20.92 -0.94
N LEU A 76 22.43 -20.03 -1.65
CA LEU A 76 22.82 -18.63 -1.82
C LEU A 76 22.18 -17.83 -0.68
N HIS A 77 22.99 -17.34 0.25
CA HIS A 77 22.53 -16.36 1.23
C HIS A 77 22.56 -15.00 0.57
N VAL A 78 21.39 -14.38 0.42
CA VAL A 78 21.23 -13.13 -0.30
C VAL A 78 20.43 -12.12 0.48
N TRP A 79 20.50 -10.86 0.08
CA TRP A 79 19.64 -9.82 0.62
C TRP A 79 19.10 -8.88 -0.45
N GLY A 80 17.92 -8.32 -0.16
CA GLY A 80 17.28 -7.26 -0.93
C GLY A 80 16.79 -6.13 -0.05
N VAL A 81 16.46 -4.99 -0.65
CA VAL A 81 15.87 -3.86 0.07
C VAL A 81 14.36 -4.06 0.13
N ASP A 82 13.81 -4.04 1.33
CA ASP A 82 12.36 -4.11 1.58
C ASP A 82 11.95 -3.08 2.66
N HIS A 83 10.68 -3.07 3.03
CA HIS A 83 10.12 -2.19 4.06
C HIS A 83 9.29 -3.02 5.05
N ASP A 84 9.62 -2.93 6.33
CA ASP A 84 9.05 -3.77 7.41
C ASP A 84 7.76 -3.20 8.02
N GLY A 85 7.31 -2.03 7.56
CA GLY A 85 6.18 -1.31 8.14
C GLY A 85 6.60 -0.12 8.99
N MET A 86 7.87 -0.05 9.39
CA MET A 86 8.42 1.05 10.19
C MET A 86 9.58 1.74 9.47
N SER A 87 10.39 0.98 8.73
CA SER A 87 11.61 1.45 8.09
C SER A 87 12.00 0.56 6.93
N PHE A 88 12.90 1.08 6.08
CA PHE A 88 13.59 0.24 5.11
C PHE A 88 14.54 -0.73 5.80
N VAL A 89 14.58 -1.96 5.30
CA VAL A 89 15.38 -3.05 5.84
C VAL A 89 16.15 -3.76 4.72
N LYS A 90 17.28 -4.37 5.07
CA LYS A 90 17.88 -5.44 4.29
C LYS A 90 17.24 -6.74 4.71
N ARG A 91 16.40 -7.30 3.85
CA ARG A 91 15.78 -8.60 4.06
C ARG A 91 16.69 -9.70 3.53
N HIS A 92 17.17 -10.55 4.43
CA HIS A 92 18.00 -11.70 4.11
C HIS A 92 17.15 -12.93 3.79
N ARG A 93 17.55 -13.70 2.79
CA ARG A 93 16.89 -14.93 2.33
C ARG A 93 17.92 -15.99 1.95
N ALA A 94 17.57 -17.25 2.16
CA ALA A 94 18.33 -18.40 1.68
C ALA A 94 17.68 -18.95 0.40
N LEU A 95 18.41 -18.95 -0.71
CA LEU A 95 17.93 -19.42 -2.01
C LEU A 95 18.65 -20.72 -2.40
N GLU A 96 17.91 -21.81 -2.56
CA GLU A 96 18.50 -23.12 -2.82
C GLU A 96 18.58 -23.46 -4.32
N ILE A 97 19.73 -23.98 -4.76
CA ILE A 97 19.93 -24.62 -6.05
C ILE A 97 20.18 -26.11 -5.82
N LYS A 98 19.23 -26.94 -6.27
CA LYS A 98 19.33 -28.40 -6.19
C LYS A 98 20.36 -28.93 -7.18
N GLN A 99 20.99 -30.06 -6.81
CA GLN A 99 21.93 -30.76 -7.68
C GLN A 99 21.29 -31.11 -9.03
N PHE A 100 22.02 -30.81 -10.10
CA PHE A 100 21.72 -31.26 -11.46
C PHE A 100 22.91 -32.03 -12.05
N PHE A 101 22.64 -32.82 -13.08
CA PHE A 101 23.66 -33.62 -13.77
C PHE A 101 23.95 -33.03 -15.15
N GLY A 102 25.22 -33.13 -15.56
CA GLY A 102 25.70 -32.55 -16.81
C GLY A 102 25.93 -31.04 -16.73
N GLU A 103 26.05 -30.41 -17.89
CA GLU A 103 26.19 -28.96 -18.01
C GLU A 103 24.86 -28.29 -18.36
N VAL A 104 24.59 -27.16 -17.71
CA VAL A 104 23.41 -26.33 -17.93
C VAL A 104 23.84 -24.95 -18.42
N LYS A 105 23.06 -24.34 -19.32
CA LYS A 105 23.31 -22.96 -19.76
C LYS A 105 23.13 -21.98 -18.61
N ILE A 106 24.06 -21.04 -18.45
CA ILE A 106 24.10 -20.11 -17.31
C ILE A 106 22.89 -19.14 -17.34
N ASP A 107 22.47 -18.71 -18.52
CA ASP A 107 21.30 -17.85 -18.75
C ASP A 107 19.95 -18.52 -18.43
N ARG A 108 19.94 -19.85 -18.23
CA ARG A 108 18.77 -20.65 -17.86
C ARG A 108 18.74 -21.04 -16.39
N LEU A 109 19.75 -20.64 -15.62
CA LEU A 109 19.74 -20.88 -14.17
C LEU A 109 18.62 -20.06 -13.52
N GLN A 110 17.93 -20.66 -12.55
CA GLN A 110 16.86 -20.01 -11.78
C GLN A 110 17.31 -18.69 -11.15
N TYR A 111 18.58 -18.63 -10.71
CA TYR A 111 19.24 -17.45 -10.19
C TYR A 111 20.37 -17.08 -11.15
N THR A 112 20.07 -16.28 -12.16
CA THR A 112 21.06 -15.91 -13.19
C THR A 112 22.04 -14.88 -12.61
N PRO A 113 23.36 -15.14 -12.61
CA PRO A 113 24.35 -14.19 -12.12
C PRO A 113 24.48 -12.97 -13.05
N ALA A 114 24.87 -11.83 -12.50
CA ALA A 114 25.21 -10.64 -13.28
C ALA A 114 26.32 -10.94 -14.31
N GLY A 115 26.18 -10.37 -15.50
CA GLY A 115 26.99 -10.64 -16.68
C GLY A 115 26.38 -11.67 -17.62
N TYR A 116 25.44 -12.49 -17.15
CA TYR A 116 24.85 -13.60 -17.91
C TYR A 116 23.36 -13.43 -18.23
N LEU A 117 22.72 -12.39 -17.68
CA LEU A 117 21.34 -12.06 -18.02
C LEU A 117 21.28 -11.41 -19.41
N PRO A 118 20.52 -11.97 -20.37
CA PRO A 118 20.30 -11.32 -21.66
C PRO A 118 19.71 -9.91 -21.47
N ASP A 119 20.22 -8.94 -22.23
CA ASP A 119 19.83 -7.52 -22.13
C ASP A 119 19.93 -6.92 -20.70
N GLU A 120 20.90 -7.40 -19.89
CA GLU A 120 21.06 -6.98 -18.49
C GLU A 120 21.04 -5.45 -18.33
N HIS A 121 21.72 -4.69 -19.20
CA HIS A 121 21.75 -3.24 -19.10
C HIS A 121 20.36 -2.58 -19.20
N VAL A 122 19.42 -3.19 -19.92
CA VAL A 122 18.03 -2.71 -20.03
C VAL A 122 17.28 -3.05 -18.74
N TYR A 123 17.35 -4.31 -18.30
CA TYR A 123 16.68 -4.76 -17.08
C TYR A 123 17.20 -4.04 -15.84
N ARG A 124 18.52 -3.90 -15.71
CA ARG A 124 19.17 -3.19 -14.60
C ARG A 124 18.70 -1.74 -14.53
N ARG A 125 18.60 -1.02 -15.66
CA ARG A 125 18.05 0.34 -15.70
C ARG A 125 16.60 0.38 -15.21
N ARG A 126 15.75 -0.55 -15.68
CA ARG A 126 14.35 -0.66 -15.23
C ARG A 126 14.25 -0.94 -13.72
N LEU A 127 15.08 -1.85 -13.21
CA LEU A 127 15.14 -2.19 -11.78
C LEU A 127 15.59 -0.99 -10.94
N VAL A 128 16.60 -0.23 -11.36
CA VAL A 128 17.00 1.00 -10.67
C VAL A 128 15.86 2.01 -10.62
N CYS A 129 15.18 2.27 -11.75
CA CYS A 129 14.04 3.20 -11.78
C CYS A 129 12.91 2.73 -10.86
N ARG A 130 12.53 1.45 -10.95
CA ARG A 130 11.51 0.85 -10.07
C ARG A 130 11.90 0.95 -8.60
N GLY A 131 13.16 0.67 -8.26
CA GLY A 131 13.64 0.70 -6.89
C GLY A 131 13.72 2.10 -6.30
N ARG A 132 14.09 3.11 -7.10
CA ARG A 132 13.97 4.51 -6.67
C ARG A 132 12.51 4.87 -6.39
N ARG A 133 11.59 4.44 -7.25
CA ARG A 133 10.16 4.65 -7.03
C ARG A 133 9.65 3.95 -5.77
N TYR A 134 10.05 2.69 -5.55
CA TYR A 134 9.76 1.96 -4.31
C TYR A 134 10.29 2.70 -3.07
N TRP A 135 11.50 3.25 -3.17
CA TRP A 135 12.13 4.02 -2.10
C TRP A 135 11.38 5.31 -1.79
N GLU A 136 10.96 6.05 -2.82
CA GLU A 136 10.13 7.25 -2.67
C GLU A 136 8.80 6.93 -1.95
N LEU A 137 8.19 5.78 -2.27
CA LEU A 137 6.90 5.36 -1.72
C LEU A 137 6.94 4.90 -0.26
N GLY A 138 8.14 4.64 0.29
CA GLY A 138 8.28 4.20 1.67
C GLY A 138 8.32 5.35 2.69
N ASP A 139 8.31 6.61 2.25
CA ASP A 139 8.26 7.76 3.14
C ASP A 139 6.96 8.53 2.99
N GLY A 140 6.26 8.67 4.12
CA GLY A 140 4.99 9.37 4.17
C GLY A 140 3.84 8.60 3.52
N THR A 141 2.85 9.36 3.07
CA THR A 141 1.60 8.85 2.52
C THR A 141 1.41 9.41 1.12
N HIS A 142 1.09 8.55 0.16
CA HIS A 142 0.89 8.94 -1.23
C HIS A 142 -0.49 8.59 -1.73
N HIS A 143 -1.24 9.61 -2.18
CA HIS A 143 -2.43 9.43 -2.98
C HIS A 143 -2.07 9.29 -4.45
N LEU A 144 -2.34 8.11 -5.02
CA LEU A 144 -1.92 7.73 -6.36
C LEU A 144 -3.08 7.07 -7.11
N GLN A 145 -2.88 6.87 -8.42
CA GLN A 145 -3.70 5.98 -9.22
C GLN A 145 -2.90 4.73 -9.59
N TYR A 146 -3.56 3.59 -9.53
CA TYR A 146 -3.02 2.30 -9.92
C TYR A 146 -3.71 1.82 -11.19
N GLN A 147 -2.91 1.48 -12.21
CA GLN A 147 -3.40 0.95 -13.48
C GLN A 147 -2.94 -0.49 -13.66
N ARG A 148 -3.91 -1.41 -13.79
CA ARG A 148 -3.66 -2.81 -14.11
C ARG A 148 -4.75 -3.35 -15.02
N GLU A 149 -4.35 -4.03 -16.10
CA GLU A 149 -5.28 -4.73 -17.02
C GLU A 149 -6.42 -3.82 -17.54
N GLY A 150 -6.11 -2.54 -17.78
CA GLY A 150 -7.07 -1.54 -18.27
C GLY A 150 -7.98 -0.93 -17.19
N THR A 151 -7.94 -1.44 -15.95
CA THR A 151 -8.68 -0.85 -14.83
C THR A 151 -7.80 0.19 -14.12
N VAL A 152 -8.36 1.37 -13.87
CA VAL A 152 -7.72 2.45 -13.09
C VAL A 152 -8.45 2.58 -11.77
N GLN A 153 -7.69 2.58 -10.67
CA GLN A 153 -8.24 2.73 -9.33
C GLN A 153 -7.44 3.75 -8.54
N ARG A 154 -8.09 4.45 -7.61
CA ARG A 154 -7.40 5.32 -6.66
C ARG A 154 -6.87 4.49 -5.49
N VAL A 155 -5.64 4.75 -5.10
CA VAL A 155 -4.98 4.02 -4.02
C VAL A 155 -4.23 4.95 -3.10
N ILE A 156 -4.09 4.54 -1.85
CA ILE A 156 -3.19 5.15 -0.88
C ILE A 156 -2.03 4.19 -0.63
N VAL A 157 -0.81 4.68 -0.82
CA VAL A 157 0.40 3.97 -0.39
C VAL A 157 0.85 4.61 0.91
N ASP A 158 0.72 3.85 1.99
CA ASP A 158 1.14 4.21 3.34
C ASP A 158 1.86 3.00 3.94
N MET A 159 3.16 2.93 3.69
CA MET A 159 3.98 1.79 4.10
C MET A 159 4.16 1.72 5.62
N GLY A 160 3.73 2.75 6.36
CA GLY A 160 3.72 2.81 7.83
C GLY A 160 2.63 1.96 8.50
N GLN A 161 1.64 1.50 7.73
CA GLN A 161 0.51 0.68 8.22
C GLN A 161 0.56 -0.77 7.72
N ARG A 162 1.73 -1.25 7.30
CA ARG A 162 1.87 -2.64 6.89
C ARG A 162 1.66 -3.53 8.12
N ASP A 163 0.48 -4.13 8.24
CA ASP A 163 0.31 -5.33 9.05
C ASP A 163 1.41 -6.30 8.61
N VAL A 164 2.25 -6.74 9.55
CA VAL A 164 3.48 -7.53 9.31
C VAL A 164 3.18 -8.95 8.78
N LEU A 165 2.02 -9.14 8.14
CA LEU A 165 1.43 -10.39 7.67
C LEU A 165 2.14 -11.01 6.44
N SER A 166 3.28 -10.47 5.99
CA SER A 166 3.94 -10.95 4.75
C SER A 166 5.44 -11.22 4.85
N ALA A 167 6.06 -11.12 6.03
CA ALA A 167 7.41 -11.61 6.19
C ALA A 167 7.37 -13.14 6.28
N ASN A 168 8.07 -13.82 5.37
CA ASN A 168 8.35 -15.24 5.55
C ASN A 168 9.08 -15.40 6.90
N PRO A 169 8.64 -16.29 7.81
CA PRO A 169 9.20 -16.38 9.15
C PRO A 169 10.71 -16.67 9.18
N ASP A 170 11.26 -17.23 8.11
CA ASP A 170 12.69 -17.50 7.96
C ASP A 170 13.51 -16.27 7.48
N ASP A 171 12.85 -15.21 7.03
CA ASP A 171 13.54 -14.01 6.54
C ASP A 171 14.03 -13.16 7.72
N VAL A 172 15.28 -12.68 7.63
CA VAL A 172 15.90 -11.84 8.67
C VAL A 172 16.03 -10.41 8.18
N ASP A 173 15.41 -9.47 8.89
CA ASP A 173 15.43 -8.05 8.56
C ASP A 173 16.49 -7.29 9.36
N ILE A 174 17.42 -6.63 8.66
CA ILE A 174 18.40 -5.71 9.25
C ILE A 174 18.01 -4.28 8.86
N ARG A 175 17.66 -3.44 9.84
CA ARG A 175 17.27 -2.05 9.60
C ARG A 175 18.36 -1.29 8.84
N LEU A 176 17.94 -0.59 7.78
CA LEU A 176 18.79 0.37 7.11
C LEU A 176 18.80 1.68 7.91
N PRO A 177 19.94 2.38 8.00
CA PRO A 177 19.95 3.71 8.57
C PRO A 177 18.99 4.62 7.79
N PRO A 178 18.43 5.67 8.41
CA PRO A 178 17.61 6.65 7.72
C PRO A 178 18.45 7.31 6.62
N LEU A 179 18.27 6.84 5.38
CA LEU A 179 18.94 7.43 4.23
C LEU A 179 18.11 8.63 3.79
N HIS A 180 18.76 9.79 3.62
CA HIS A 180 18.10 10.92 2.98
C HIS A 180 17.59 10.48 1.59
N HIS A 181 16.35 10.86 1.27
CA HIS A 181 15.58 10.49 0.06
C HIS A 181 16.35 10.47 -1.25
N ASN A 182 17.41 11.26 -1.39
CA ASN A 182 18.17 11.40 -2.62
C ASN A 182 19.37 10.45 -2.77
N ASN A 183 19.69 9.60 -1.78
CA ASN A 183 20.98 8.90 -1.73
C ASN A 183 20.93 7.36 -1.85
N LEU A 184 19.84 6.79 -2.39
CA LEU A 184 19.82 5.35 -2.66
C LEU A 184 20.80 4.99 -3.78
N LYS A 185 21.87 4.29 -3.42
CA LYS A 185 22.89 3.82 -4.36
C LYS A 185 22.26 2.92 -5.42
N PRO A 186 22.67 3.00 -6.70
CA PRO A 186 22.10 2.16 -7.76
C PRO A 186 22.13 0.66 -7.44
N LEU A 187 23.19 0.17 -6.80
CA LEU A 187 23.33 -1.23 -6.41
C LEU A 187 22.29 -1.68 -5.38
N MET A 188 21.79 -0.78 -4.53
CA MET A 188 20.69 -1.08 -3.61
C MET A 188 19.34 -0.93 -4.31
N ALA A 189 19.20 0.08 -5.19
CA ALA A 189 17.96 0.29 -5.94
C ALA A 189 17.57 -0.93 -6.80
N VAL A 190 18.54 -1.68 -7.35
CA VAL A 190 18.19 -2.88 -8.14
C VAL A 190 17.51 -3.97 -7.31
N THR A 191 17.78 -4.02 -6.00
CA THR A 191 17.30 -5.10 -5.11
C THR A 191 16.00 -4.77 -4.39
N CYS A 192 15.40 -3.61 -4.68
CA CYS A 192 14.11 -3.23 -4.12
C CYS A 192 12.98 -4.14 -4.61
N ASN A 193 12.04 -4.41 -3.70
CA ASN A 193 10.84 -5.19 -3.96
C ASN A 193 10.01 -4.58 -5.13
N PRO A 194 9.51 -5.39 -6.08
CA PRO A 194 8.63 -4.91 -7.17
C PRO A 194 7.25 -4.45 -6.71
N LYS A 195 6.81 -4.83 -5.51
CA LYS A 195 5.44 -4.62 -5.03
C LYS A 195 5.44 -3.82 -3.73
N VAL A 196 4.36 -3.08 -3.53
CA VAL A 196 4.05 -2.36 -2.28
C VAL A 196 2.65 -2.71 -1.81
N LEU A 197 2.40 -2.59 -0.51
CA LEU A 197 1.05 -2.67 0.02
C LEU A 197 0.36 -1.33 -0.20
N ALA A 198 -0.80 -1.33 -0.83
CA ALA A 198 -1.60 -0.13 -1.07
C ALA A 198 -3.04 -0.38 -0.63
N TYR A 199 -3.66 0.65 -0.05
CA TYR A 199 -5.07 0.66 0.27
C TYR A 199 -5.87 1.09 -0.96
N LEU A 200 -6.74 0.22 -1.46
CA LEU A 200 -7.62 0.52 -2.60
C LEU A 200 -8.86 1.24 -2.07
N LEU A 201 -9.07 2.48 -2.54
CA LEU A 201 -10.22 3.29 -2.11
C LEU A 201 -11.55 2.78 -2.66
N SER A 202 -11.52 1.94 -3.71
CA SER A 202 -12.73 1.39 -4.33
C SER A 202 -13.37 0.25 -3.53
N ASP A 203 -12.59 -0.53 -2.79
CA ASP A 203 -13.07 -1.68 -2.02
C ASP A 203 -12.64 -1.65 -0.55
N ASN A 204 -12.01 -0.55 -0.12
CA ASN A 204 -11.57 -0.28 1.24
C ASN A 204 -10.66 -1.38 1.82
N LYS A 205 -9.77 -1.94 0.99
CA LYS A 205 -8.88 -3.04 1.38
C LYS A 205 -7.43 -2.79 0.98
N TYR A 206 -6.52 -3.30 1.82
CA TYR A 206 -5.11 -3.39 1.48
C TYR A 206 -4.86 -4.52 0.48
N ARG A 207 -4.10 -4.23 -0.58
CA ARG A 207 -3.63 -5.23 -1.57
C ARG A 207 -2.19 -4.95 -1.98
N GLU A 208 -1.46 -6.00 -2.33
CA GLU A 208 -0.17 -5.84 -2.99
C GLU A 208 -0.37 -5.37 -4.44
N VAL A 209 0.28 -4.26 -4.79
CA VAL A 209 0.24 -3.66 -6.12
C VAL A 209 1.64 -3.50 -6.68
N ASP A 210 1.76 -3.52 -8.00
CA ASP A 210 3.04 -3.36 -8.68
C ASP A 210 3.47 -1.91 -8.69
N VAL A 211 4.71 -1.64 -8.27
CA VAL A 211 5.27 -0.28 -8.22
C VAL A 211 5.21 0.42 -9.58
N THR A 212 5.34 -0.35 -10.66
CA THR A 212 5.33 0.18 -12.04
C THR A 212 3.95 0.63 -12.49
N GLY A 213 2.87 0.12 -11.90
CA GLY A 213 1.50 0.53 -12.22
C GLY A 213 1.03 1.75 -11.44
N LEU A 214 1.86 2.28 -10.52
CA LEU A 214 1.53 3.44 -9.70
C LEU A 214 1.94 4.74 -10.38
N HIS A 215 0.96 5.63 -10.56
CA HIS A 215 1.12 6.92 -11.22
C HIS A 215 0.51 8.04 -10.40
N ALA A 216 0.90 9.28 -10.70
CA ALA A 216 0.27 10.45 -10.08
C ALA A 216 -1.22 10.48 -10.40
N THR A 217 -2.04 10.83 -9.41
CA THR A 217 -3.49 10.92 -9.53
C THR A 217 -3.88 12.01 -10.53
N VAL A 218 -4.65 11.65 -11.55
CA VAL A 218 -5.27 12.60 -12.49
C VAL A 218 -6.66 12.96 -11.99
N PHE A 219 -6.84 14.17 -11.49
CA PHE A 219 -8.12 14.67 -10.97
C PHE A 219 -8.99 15.28 -12.07
N GLN A 220 -10.32 15.24 -11.89
CA GLN A 220 -11.27 15.88 -12.80
C GLN A 220 -11.12 17.41 -12.77
N GLU A 221 -11.23 18.04 -13.94
CA GLU A 221 -11.28 19.51 -14.07
C GLU A 221 -12.68 20.01 -13.75
N ASP A 222 -12.77 21.01 -12.86
CA ASP A 222 -14.00 21.69 -12.45
C ASP A 222 -15.19 20.78 -12.08
N PRO A 223 -15.02 19.76 -11.20
CA PRO A 223 -16.04 18.74 -10.92
C PRO A 223 -17.32 19.30 -10.27
N LEU A 224 -17.24 20.47 -9.61
CA LEU A 224 -18.43 21.12 -9.04
C LEU A 224 -19.34 21.77 -10.08
N CYS A 225 -18.90 21.96 -11.33
CA CYS A 225 -19.74 22.56 -12.38
C CYS A 225 -20.80 21.58 -12.90
N ASP A 226 -20.52 20.28 -12.83
CA ASP A 226 -21.45 19.23 -13.25
C ASP A 226 -22.58 18.99 -12.23
N LEU A 227 -22.45 19.55 -11.02
CA LEU A 227 -23.44 19.40 -9.96
C LEU A 227 -24.61 20.36 -10.14
N ILE A 228 -25.81 19.81 -10.26
CA ILE A 228 -27.07 20.56 -10.20
C ILE A 228 -27.41 20.79 -8.72
N LEU A 229 -27.13 21.99 -8.22
CA LEU A 229 -27.43 22.42 -6.86
C LEU A 229 -28.16 23.76 -6.89
N SER A 230 -29.06 23.99 -5.92
CA SER A 230 -29.62 25.32 -5.71
C SER A 230 -28.51 26.33 -5.39
N SER A 231 -28.73 27.61 -5.72
CA SER A 231 -27.73 28.67 -5.47
C SER A 231 -27.31 28.73 -3.99
N THR A 232 -28.28 28.59 -3.08
CA THR A 232 -28.04 28.55 -1.63
C THR A 232 -27.15 27.38 -1.23
N ASN A 233 -27.48 26.17 -1.70
CA ASN A 233 -26.75 24.96 -1.35
C ASN A 233 -25.35 24.94 -1.97
N ARG A 234 -25.20 25.48 -3.17
CA ARG A 234 -23.91 25.65 -3.83
C ARG A 234 -22.99 26.57 -3.02
N VAL A 235 -23.49 27.74 -2.58
CA VAL A 235 -22.72 28.68 -1.76
C VAL A 235 -22.33 28.05 -0.42
N ALA A 236 -23.24 27.30 0.20
CA ALA A 236 -22.97 26.63 1.47
C ALA A 236 -21.90 25.53 1.33
N LEU A 237 -21.99 24.70 0.28
CA LEU A 237 -20.99 23.69 -0.04
C LEU A 237 -19.63 24.33 -0.34
N GLU A 238 -19.56 25.32 -1.25
CA GLU A 238 -18.32 26.01 -1.59
C GLU A 238 -17.69 26.69 -0.35
N SER A 239 -18.50 27.24 0.55
CA SER A 239 -18.04 27.81 1.82
C SER A 239 -17.41 26.73 2.72
N ALA A 240 -18.05 25.56 2.87
CA ALA A 240 -17.49 24.45 3.65
C ALA A 240 -16.18 23.93 3.05
N LEU A 241 -16.11 23.78 1.73
CA LEU A 241 -14.91 23.32 1.02
C LEU A 241 -13.76 24.33 1.06
N SER A 242 -14.07 25.63 1.12
CA SER A 242 -13.05 26.69 1.18
C SER A 242 -12.11 26.57 2.39
N ILE A 243 -12.58 25.95 3.47
CA ILE A 243 -11.80 25.69 4.70
C ILE A 243 -10.62 24.74 4.41
N PHE A 244 -10.79 23.83 3.45
CA PHE A 244 -9.84 22.77 3.11
C PHE A 244 -8.99 23.10 1.86
N ARG A 245 -9.22 24.26 1.23
CA ARG A 245 -8.39 24.72 0.11
C ARG A 245 -7.07 25.31 0.63
N HIS A 246 -5.96 24.65 0.34
CA HIS A 246 -4.63 25.19 0.60
C HIS A 246 -4.12 26.02 -0.60
N PRO A 247 -3.52 27.21 -0.39
CA PRO A 247 -2.64 27.80 -1.38
C PRO A 247 -1.37 26.94 -1.51
N PRO A 248 -0.80 26.77 -2.72
CA PRO A 248 0.35 25.90 -2.95
C PRO A 248 1.65 26.29 -2.21
N HIS A 249 1.69 27.38 -1.42
CA HIS A 249 2.90 27.91 -0.78
C HIS A 249 2.72 28.51 0.63
N SER A 250 1.63 28.26 1.36
CA SER A 250 1.49 28.85 2.71
C SER A 250 2.27 28.07 3.77
N THR A 251 3.35 28.65 4.29
CA THR A 251 4.13 28.23 5.47
C THR A 251 3.41 28.49 6.80
N VAL A 252 2.13 28.84 6.77
CA VAL A 252 1.33 29.08 7.98
C VAL A 252 0.84 27.72 8.48
N HIS A 253 1.47 27.20 9.52
CA HIS A 253 0.87 26.20 10.40
C HIS A 253 -0.38 26.81 11.05
N ARG A 254 -1.52 26.76 10.35
CA ARG A 254 -2.82 26.92 11.00
C ARG A 254 -3.16 25.59 11.66
N SER A 255 -3.70 25.65 12.87
CA SER A 255 -4.32 24.51 13.55
C SER A 255 -5.20 23.74 12.56
N ALA A 256 -5.15 22.41 12.61
CA ALA A 256 -5.99 21.56 11.77
C ALA A 256 -7.44 22.10 11.77
N PRO A 257 -8.08 22.27 10.60
CA PRO A 257 -9.45 22.71 10.57
C PRO A 257 -10.29 21.76 11.43
N GLY A 258 -11.05 22.30 12.39
CA GLY A 258 -11.95 21.49 13.20
C GLY A 258 -12.96 20.71 12.35
N PRO A 259 -13.67 19.74 12.93
CA PRO A 259 -14.61 18.87 12.21
C PRO A 259 -15.54 19.69 11.33
N THR A 260 -15.59 19.35 10.04
CA THR A 260 -16.58 19.92 9.12
C THR A 260 -17.44 18.78 8.60
N ILE A 261 -18.63 18.68 9.18
CA ILE A 261 -19.63 17.69 8.82
C ILE A 261 -20.64 18.34 7.89
N VAL A 262 -20.81 17.75 6.71
CA VAL A 262 -21.80 18.14 5.70
C VAL A 262 -22.83 17.02 5.60
N LEU A 263 -24.08 17.33 5.90
CA LEU A 263 -25.18 16.39 5.74
C LEU A 263 -25.79 16.54 4.34
N LEU A 264 -25.75 15.46 3.56
CA LEU A 264 -26.40 15.32 2.26
C LEU A 264 -27.64 14.44 2.39
N HIS A 265 -28.81 15.05 2.20
CA HIS A 265 -30.10 14.35 2.28
C HIS A 265 -31.00 14.70 1.09
N GLY A 266 -31.98 13.82 0.82
CA GLY A 266 -32.90 13.92 -0.32
C GLY A 266 -33.31 12.55 -0.85
N GLY A 267 -34.21 12.49 -1.84
CA GLY A 267 -34.64 11.23 -2.46
C GLY A 267 -33.51 10.44 -3.14
N PRO A 268 -33.69 9.14 -3.44
CA PRO A 268 -32.68 8.35 -4.15
C PRO A 268 -32.42 8.93 -5.55
N GLY A 269 -31.16 8.89 -6.00
CA GLY A 269 -30.77 9.32 -7.35
C GLY A 269 -30.52 10.82 -7.56
N VAL A 270 -30.68 11.67 -6.55
CA VAL A 270 -30.46 13.14 -6.63
C VAL A 270 -28.99 13.58 -6.62
N GLY A 271 -28.04 12.65 -6.79
CA GLY A 271 -26.61 12.99 -6.85
C GLY A 271 -25.91 13.28 -5.53
N LYS A 272 -26.41 12.76 -4.39
CA LYS A 272 -25.77 12.93 -3.06
C LYS A 272 -24.35 12.37 -3.03
N THR A 273 -24.16 11.10 -3.35
CA THR A 273 -22.82 10.47 -3.44
C THR A 273 -21.94 11.20 -4.47
N THR A 274 -22.51 11.60 -5.61
CA THR A 274 -21.80 12.39 -6.63
C THR A 274 -21.31 13.73 -6.10
N THR A 275 -22.07 14.38 -5.21
CA THR A 275 -21.67 15.65 -4.56
C THR A 275 -20.45 15.46 -3.68
N ALA A 276 -20.41 14.38 -2.88
CA ALA A 276 -19.24 14.04 -2.06
C ALA A 276 -18.00 13.73 -2.93
N ARG A 277 -18.18 12.92 -3.99
CA ARG A 277 -17.11 12.60 -4.96
C ARG A 277 -16.54 13.83 -5.64
N SER A 278 -17.42 14.69 -6.17
CA SER A 278 -17.03 15.93 -6.85
C SER A 278 -16.31 16.90 -5.90
N SER A 279 -16.71 16.91 -4.62
CA SER A 279 -16.04 17.69 -3.58
C SER A 279 -14.62 17.20 -3.31
N ALA A 280 -14.39 15.88 -3.24
CA ALA A 280 -13.06 15.31 -3.06
C ALA A 280 -12.15 15.57 -4.28
N GLU A 281 -12.68 15.41 -5.51
CA GLU A 281 -11.98 15.72 -6.75
C GLU A 281 -11.60 17.22 -6.83
N HIS A 282 -12.53 18.11 -6.43
CA HIS A 282 -12.28 19.56 -6.37
C HIS A 282 -11.17 19.95 -5.39
N LEU A 283 -11.12 19.26 -4.25
CA LEU A 283 -10.10 19.46 -3.23
C LEU A 283 -8.78 18.74 -3.54
N ARG A 284 -8.78 17.85 -4.55
CA ARG A 284 -7.67 16.95 -4.88
C ARG A 284 -7.24 16.07 -3.70
N LEU A 285 -8.21 15.65 -2.89
CA LEU A 285 -8.01 14.80 -1.73
C LEU A 285 -8.48 13.36 -2.01
N PRO A 286 -7.94 12.35 -1.30
CA PRO A 286 -8.51 11.01 -1.34
C PRO A 286 -9.97 11.02 -0.85
N LEU A 287 -10.78 10.11 -1.37
CA LEU A 287 -12.14 9.88 -0.89
C LEU A 287 -12.25 8.48 -0.31
N LEU A 288 -12.70 8.38 0.94
CA LEU A 288 -13.08 7.14 1.58
C LEU A 288 -14.61 7.07 1.61
N GLU A 289 -15.19 6.22 0.77
CA GLU A 289 -16.64 5.96 0.77
C GLU A 289 -16.91 4.66 1.51
N VAL A 290 -17.72 4.72 2.56
CA VAL A 290 -18.06 3.55 3.38
C VAL A 290 -19.56 3.53 3.66
N SER A 291 -20.21 2.39 3.44
CA SER A 291 -21.57 2.17 3.94
C SER A 291 -21.51 1.87 5.43
N THR A 292 -22.30 2.59 6.23
CA THR A 292 -22.44 2.34 7.67
C THR A 292 -22.86 0.90 7.97
N GLY A 293 -23.67 0.30 7.10
CA GLY A 293 -24.05 -1.11 7.20
C GLY A 293 -22.88 -2.09 7.05
N ASP A 294 -21.80 -1.72 6.34
CA ASP A 294 -20.59 -2.55 6.25
C ASP A 294 -19.80 -2.55 7.57
N ILE A 295 -19.83 -1.43 8.30
CA ILE A 295 -19.21 -1.28 9.62
C ILE A 295 -19.99 -2.10 10.66
N GLU A 296 -21.32 -1.98 10.67
CA GLU A 296 -22.18 -2.73 11.60
C GLU A 296 -22.10 -4.25 11.42
N ARG A 297 -21.93 -4.73 10.18
CA ARG A 297 -21.78 -6.16 9.90
C ARG A 297 -20.53 -6.79 10.54
N GLN A 298 -19.57 -5.99 11.01
CA GLN A 298 -18.43 -6.47 11.79
C GLN A 298 -18.80 -6.84 13.24
N GLY A 299 -20.05 -6.62 13.65
CA GLY A 299 -20.58 -7.03 14.94
C GLY A 299 -19.82 -6.39 16.10
N LYS A 300 -19.18 -7.21 16.92
CA LYS A 300 -18.42 -6.74 18.09
C LYS A 300 -17.20 -5.87 17.73
N GLY A 301 -16.67 -5.96 16.51
CA GLY A 301 -15.53 -5.16 16.05
C GLY A 301 -15.92 -3.85 15.34
N SER A 302 -17.21 -3.51 15.31
CA SER A 302 -17.72 -2.35 14.56
C SER A 302 -17.17 -1.02 15.08
N GLN A 303 -16.96 -0.89 16.39
CA GLN A 303 -16.39 0.31 17.00
C GLN A 303 -14.92 0.49 16.63
N GLU A 304 -14.10 -0.57 16.77
CA GLU A 304 -12.69 -0.53 16.40
C GLU A 304 -12.51 -0.23 14.91
N ALA A 305 -13.33 -0.85 14.06
CA ALA A 305 -13.32 -0.60 12.62
C ALA A 305 -13.69 0.85 12.27
N PHE A 306 -14.68 1.42 12.97
CA PHE A 306 -15.06 2.82 12.80
C PHE A 306 -13.95 3.78 13.24
N HIS A 307 -13.33 3.53 14.39
CA HIS A 307 -12.18 4.30 14.86
C HIS A 307 -10.98 4.20 13.90
N GLN A 308 -10.70 3.01 13.37
CA GLN A 308 -9.62 2.81 12.40
C GLN A 308 -9.92 3.55 11.08
N LEU A 309 -11.18 3.55 10.63
CA LEU A 309 -11.61 4.32 9.45
C LEU A 309 -11.37 5.83 9.64
N LEU A 310 -11.80 6.39 10.77
CA LEU A 310 -11.59 7.80 11.11
C LEU A 310 -10.10 8.14 11.25
N ALA A 311 -9.31 7.25 11.86
CA ALA A 311 -7.87 7.41 11.99
C ALA A 311 -7.18 7.42 10.62
N ASN A 312 -7.57 6.52 9.71
CA ASN A 312 -7.08 6.49 8.34
C ASN A 312 -7.46 7.75 7.58
N ALA A 313 -8.72 8.20 7.69
CA ALA A 313 -9.17 9.44 7.06
C ALA A 313 -8.36 10.67 7.52
N ASN A 314 -8.16 10.81 8.84
CA ASN A 314 -7.36 11.88 9.43
C ASN A 314 -5.89 11.81 8.96
N ARG A 315 -5.29 10.61 8.99
CA ARG A 315 -3.88 10.41 8.62
C ARG A 315 -3.62 10.70 7.16
N TRP A 316 -4.53 10.31 6.27
CA TRP A 316 -4.39 10.51 4.83
C TRP A 316 -4.89 11.87 4.35
N GLY A 317 -5.52 12.66 5.23
CA GLY A 317 -6.23 13.88 4.85
C GLY A 317 -7.37 13.59 3.86
N ALA A 318 -7.99 12.42 3.98
CA ALA A 318 -9.05 11.98 3.08
C ALA A 318 -10.38 12.63 3.46
N VAL A 319 -11.20 12.91 2.44
CA VAL A 319 -12.62 13.17 2.60
C VAL A 319 -13.29 11.84 2.98
N LEU A 320 -14.01 11.82 4.10
CA LEU A 320 -14.78 10.64 4.50
C LEU A 320 -16.24 10.83 4.07
N SER A 321 -16.84 9.82 3.45
CA SER A 321 -18.25 9.79 3.08
C SER A 321 -18.89 8.54 3.68
N LEU A 322 -19.81 8.75 4.63
CA LEU A 322 -20.59 7.68 5.26
C LEU A 322 -21.95 7.60 4.58
N GLU A 323 -22.17 6.54 3.82
CA GLU A 323 -23.46 6.22 3.20
C GLU A 323 -24.38 5.54 4.21
N ASP A 324 -25.69 5.68 4.02
CA ASP A 324 -26.71 5.19 4.95
C ASP A 324 -26.52 5.72 6.38
N ALA A 325 -26.21 7.02 6.50
CA ALA A 325 -25.92 7.65 7.79
C ALA A 325 -27.04 7.46 8.84
N HIS A 326 -28.28 7.26 8.41
CA HIS A 326 -29.42 6.94 9.29
C HIS A 326 -29.24 5.66 10.12
N MET A 327 -28.41 4.70 9.68
CA MET A 327 -28.16 3.47 10.43
C MET A 327 -27.35 3.72 11.71
N LEU A 328 -26.48 4.74 11.71
CA LEU A 328 -25.71 5.14 12.89
C LEU A 328 -26.60 5.64 14.05
N PHE A 329 -27.84 6.05 13.75
CA PHE A 329 -28.76 6.68 14.69
C PHE A 329 -30.04 5.85 14.78
N PRO A 330 -30.12 4.86 15.70
CA PRO A 330 -31.29 3.99 15.80
C PRO A 330 -32.56 4.77 16.17
N ASP A 331 -33.67 4.43 15.50
CA ASP A 331 -35.00 4.94 15.84
C ASP A 331 -35.36 4.61 17.30
N HIS A 332 -36.04 5.54 17.99
CA HIS A 332 -36.40 5.51 19.41
C HIS A 332 -37.28 4.33 19.91
N LYS A 333 -37.36 3.19 19.21
CA LYS A 333 -38.39 2.17 19.48
C LYS A 333 -37.93 0.73 19.69
N VAL A 334 -36.66 0.34 19.50
CA VAL A 334 -36.26 -1.09 19.67
C VAL A 334 -34.85 -1.27 20.24
N ASP A 335 -34.74 -2.07 21.31
CA ASP A 335 -33.53 -2.54 22.04
C ASP A 335 -32.51 -1.45 22.42
N PHE A 336 -32.78 -0.82 23.57
CA PHE A 336 -32.44 0.57 23.84
C PHE A 336 -31.03 0.84 24.41
N GLU A 337 -30.34 -0.12 25.03
CA GLU A 337 -29.09 0.21 25.74
C GLU A 337 -27.83 0.05 24.88
N GLU A 338 -27.58 -1.14 24.31
CA GLU A 338 -26.32 -1.40 23.58
C GLU A 338 -26.19 -0.58 22.29
N ARG A 339 -27.30 -0.42 21.54
CA ARG A 339 -27.30 0.35 20.28
C ARG A 339 -27.23 1.85 20.52
N HIS A 340 -27.89 2.35 21.56
CA HIS A 340 -27.84 3.76 21.93
C HIS A 340 -26.44 4.14 22.45
N TYR A 341 -25.84 3.30 23.28
CA TYR A 341 -24.47 3.50 23.74
C TYR A 341 -23.46 3.49 22.58
N SER A 342 -23.60 2.55 21.64
CA SER A 342 -22.75 2.50 20.44
C SER A 342 -22.94 3.74 19.55
N ALA A 343 -24.17 4.23 19.38
CA ALA A 343 -24.44 5.45 18.64
C ALA A 343 -23.78 6.68 19.31
N LEU A 344 -23.86 6.80 20.64
CA LEU A 344 -23.19 7.87 21.38
C LEU A 344 -21.67 7.86 21.19
N LEU A 345 -21.04 6.69 21.27
CA LEU A 345 -19.59 6.54 21.03
C LEU A 345 -19.20 6.90 19.59
N MET A 346 -20.03 6.53 18.61
CA MET A 346 -19.80 6.92 17.21
C MET A 346 -19.93 8.42 17.01
N ILE A 347 -20.91 9.08 17.63
CA ILE A 347 -21.05 10.55 17.58
C ILE A 347 -19.83 11.23 18.18
N GLU A 348 -19.37 10.80 19.35
CA GLU A 348 -18.16 11.32 19.98
C GLU A 348 -16.94 11.18 19.05
N ALA A 349 -16.82 10.01 18.39
CA ALA A 349 -15.76 9.78 17.42
C ALA A 349 -15.88 10.68 16.16
N LEU A 350 -17.10 10.97 15.70
CA LEU A 350 -17.35 11.91 14.61
C LEU A 350 -16.99 13.35 14.99
N GLU A 351 -17.26 13.76 16.24
CA GLU A 351 -16.89 15.09 16.75
C GLU A 351 -15.38 15.24 16.95
N ALA A 352 -14.69 14.14 17.27
CA ALA A 352 -13.23 14.10 17.36
C ALA A 352 -12.53 14.11 15.98
N HIS A 353 -13.27 13.82 14.89
CA HIS A 353 -12.71 13.80 13.54
C HIS A 353 -12.18 15.19 13.13
N SER A 354 -10.99 15.22 12.55
CA SER A 354 -10.33 16.46 12.10
C SER A 354 -10.22 16.42 10.59
N GLY A 355 -11.32 16.72 9.91
CA GLY A 355 -11.41 16.60 8.46
C GLY A 355 -12.78 16.97 7.89
N LEU A 356 -12.96 16.68 6.61
CA LEU A 356 -14.21 16.85 5.90
C LEU A 356 -14.97 15.52 5.87
N LEU A 357 -16.14 15.51 6.50
CA LEU A 357 -17.03 14.37 6.57
C LEU A 357 -18.34 14.68 5.84
N PHE A 358 -18.73 13.81 4.92
CA PHE A 358 -20.07 13.76 4.35
C PHE A 358 -20.88 12.66 5.03
N LEU A 359 -22.05 13.03 5.56
CA LEU A 359 -23.07 12.07 5.97
C LEU A 359 -24.12 12.03 4.87
N VAL A 360 -24.32 10.87 4.24
CA VAL A 360 -25.25 10.68 3.14
C VAL A 360 -26.44 9.86 3.61
N THR A 361 -27.66 10.39 3.43
CA THR A 361 -28.89 9.69 3.81
C THR A 361 -30.02 9.92 2.81
N ASP A 362 -30.80 8.88 2.56
CA ASP A 362 -32.05 8.96 1.78
C ASP A 362 -33.26 9.35 2.66
N ARG A 363 -33.09 9.29 3.99
CA ARG A 363 -34.17 9.56 4.96
C ARG A 363 -34.12 11.02 5.41
N ILE A 364 -35.12 11.78 4.97
CA ILE A 364 -35.33 13.18 5.37
C ILE A 364 -35.95 13.20 6.78
N GLY A 365 -35.47 14.09 7.66
CA GLY A 365 -36.08 14.35 8.97
C GLY A 365 -35.44 13.64 10.17
N ILE A 366 -34.59 12.63 9.98
CA ILE A 366 -33.95 11.89 11.10
C ILE A 366 -33.01 12.75 11.94
N PHE A 367 -32.38 13.74 11.30
CA PHE A 367 -31.40 14.64 11.95
C PHE A 367 -32.01 15.99 12.40
N PHE A 368 -33.33 16.18 12.21
CA PHE A 368 -33.97 17.50 12.35
C PHE A 368 -35.08 17.57 13.41
N GLU A 369 -35.44 16.46 14.08
CA GLU A 369 -36.49 16.46 15.10
C GLU A 369 -35.93 16.41 16.51
N CYS A 370 -35.64 17.59 17.07
CA CYS A 370 -35.84 17.79 18.51
C CYS A 370 -37.17 18.52 18.69
N PRO A 371 -38.29 17.82 18.98
CA PRO A 371 -39.51 18.51 19.42
C PRO A 371 -39.20 19.08 20.79
N THR A 372 -39.02 20.40 20.86
CA THR A 372 -39.16 21.12 22.12
C THR A 372 -40.49 20.69 22.74
N HIS A 373 -40.39 20.18 23.97
CA HIS A 373 -41.44 19.77 24.91
C HIS A 373 -41.56 18.25 25.16
N SER A 374 -41.09 17.90 26.37
CA SER A 374 -41.44 16.71 27.16
C SER A 374 -40.91 15.34 26.72
N SER A 375 -39.63 15.06 27.01
CA SER A 375 -39.19 13.82 27.68
C SER A 375 -37.74 13.95 28.17
N GLN A 376 -37.37 13.19 29.19
CA GLN A 376 -36.09 13.28 29.94
C GLN A 376 -34.82 12.83 29.18
N TYR A 377 -34.81 12.78 27.85
CA TYR A 377 -33.65 12.33 27.07
C TYR A 377 -33.36 13.31 25.92
N CYS A 378 -32.17 13.92 25.96
CA CYS A 378 -31.66 14.76 24.88
C CYS A 378 -31.39 13.92 23.64
N ASP A 379 -31.86 14.38 22.49
CA ASP A 379 -31.49 13.85 21.18
C ASP A 379 -29.95 13.91 21.00
N PRO A 380 -29.27 12.77 20.80
CA PRO A 380 -27.82 12.74 20.57
C PRO A 380 -27.37 13.56 19.36
N THR A 381 -28.24 13.71 18.36
CA THR A 381 -27.93 14.48 17.14
C THR A 381 -27.98 16.00 17.36
N ALA A 382 -28.61 16.45 18.45
CA ALA A 382 -28.66 17.86 18.85
C ALA A 382 -27.32 18.37 19.41
N GLN A 383 -26.38 17.47 19.74
CA GLN A 383 -25.02 17.84 20.18
C GLN A 383 -24.06 18.10 19.01
N ILE A 384 -24.33 17.53 17.84
CA ILE A 384 -23.50 17.68 16.65
C ILE A 384 -23.62 19.12 16.14
N ARG A 385 -22.51 19.86 16.13
CA ARG A 385 -22.44 21.18 15.47
C ARG A 385 -22.43 21.02 13.95
N TRP A 386 -23.63 20.89 13.36
CA TRP A 386 -23.83 20.94 11.91
C TRP A 386 -23.29 22.25 11.35
N ARG A 387 -22.30 22.19 10.46
CA ARG A 387 -21.80 23.39 9.78
C ARG A 387 -22.63 23.71 8.54
N VAL A 388 -23.09 22.69 7.80
CA VAL A 388 -23.91 22.86 6.61
C VAL A 388 -24.83 21.64 6.40
N SER A 389 -26.12 21.89 6.13
CA SER A 389 -27.03 20.91 5.52
C SER A 389 -27.25 21.30 4.06
N VAL A 390 -27.00 20.35 3.14
CA VAL A 390 -27.29 20.54 1.72
C VAL A 390 -28.36 19.52 1.31
N GLU A 391 -29.52 20.05 0.93
CA GLU A 391 -30.56 19.26 0.29
C GLU A 391 -30.24 19.15 -1.21
N ALA A 392 -29.97 17.94 -1.68
CA ALA A 392 -29.78 17.70 -3.10
C ALA A 392 -31.16 17.62 -3.75
N PHE A 393 -31.60 18.72 -4.36
CA PHE A 393 -32.87 18.78 -5.12
C PHE A 393 -32.69 18.29 -6.56
N SER A 394 -33.75 17.70 -7.08
CA SER A 394 -33.96 17.36 -8.50
C SER A 394 -34.06 18.58 -9.40
#